data_AF-A0A7K4XYK1-F1
#
_entry.id   AF-A0A7K4XYK1-F1
#
_cell.length_a   1.000
_cell.length_b   1.000
_cell.length_c   1.000
_cell.angle_alpha   90.00
_cell.angle_beta   90.00
_cell.angle_gamma   90.00
#
_symmetry.space_group_name_H-M   'P 1'
#
loop_
_entity.id
_entity.type
_entity.pdbx_description
1 polymer ?
#
loop_
_entity_poly.entity_id
_entity_poly.type
_entity_poly.pdbx_seq_one_letter_code
_entity_poly.pdbx_strand_id
1 'polypeptide(L)'
;RQSFDPAVEYKMNHQRRGVALIFNHDHFNWRLRLLDRPGTMADRINLERSFKDLGFEVRGFNDLKAEDVWQKITEASKGDHSNADCFVCVFLSHGEDDHVYAYDDKINIQKITDMFRGDECPSLVGKPKIFIIQACRGDKHDDAVIAHDSPDNTESLVNETEVDAAGVYTLPAGADFIMCYSVAQGYYSHRDIVNGSWYIQDLCETLRKHGSSLEFTELLTVVNRKVSQRTVHMSRAINAIGKKQIPCFASMLTKKLYFRPKSK
;
A
#
# COMPACT_ATOMS: atom_id res chain seq x y z
N ARG A 1 23.46 18.10 26.97
CA ARG A 1 22.42 18.34 25.93
C ARG A 1 22.76 17.42 24.76
N GLN A 2 21.97 16.38 24.48
CA GLN A 2 22.14 15.61 23.25
C GLN A 2 21.80 16.54 22.08
N SER A 3 22.72 16.71 21.13
CA SER A 3 22.46 17.44 19.90
C SER A 3 21.46 16.64 19.06
N PHE A 4 20.34 17.25 18.71
CA PHE A 4 19.33 16.63 17.84
C PHE A 4 19.82 16.72 16.40
N ASP A 5 20.07 15.59 15.75
CA ASP A 5 20.50 15.55 14.34
C ASP A 5 19.27 15.55 13.41
N PRO A 6 19.04 16.61 12.62
CA PRO A 6 17.91 16.69 11.70
C PRO A 6 18.02 15.74 10.49
N ALA A 7 19.18 15.14 10.26
CA ALA A 7 19.43 14.22 9.16
C ALA A 7 19.40 12.75 9.58
N VAL A 8 18.98 12.43 10.81
CA VAL A 8 18.99 11.06 11.33
C VAL A 8 18.20 10.09 10.44
N GLU A 9 18.80 8.94 10.16
CA GLU A 9 18.25 7.87 9.32
C GLU A 9 18.04 6.58 10.11
N TYR A 10 17.10 5.74 9.66
CA TYR A 10 17.01 4.36 10.18
C TYR A 10 18.27 3.57 9.82
N LYS A 11 18.68 2.67 10.72
CA LYS A 11 19.77 1.73 10.45
C LYS A 11 19.29 0.62 9.52
N MET A 12 19.59 0.76 8.22
CA MET A 12 19.17 -0.17 7.16
C MET A 12 20.31 -1.10 6.70
N ASN A 13 21.21 -1.45 7.62
CA ASN A 13 22.43 -2.23 7.39
C ASN A 13 22.48 -3.57 8.16
N HIS A 14 21.34 -4.10 8.62
CA HIS A 14 21.26 -5.46 9.16
C HIS A 14 21.49 -6.49 8.05
N GLN A 15 21.62 -7.78 8.40
CA GLN A 15 21.87 -8.84 7.42
C GLN A 15 20.76 -8.95 6.37
N ARG A 16 19.49 -8.87 6.77
CA ARG A 16 18.33 -8.97 5.88
C ARG A 16 17.64 -7.62 5.75
N ARG A 17 17.02 -7.35 4.60
CA ARG A 17 16.08 -6.21 4.48
C ARG A 17 14.87 -6.41 5.38
N GLY A 18 14.30 -7.63 5.35
CA GLY A 18 13.11 -8.00 6.08
C GLY A 18 12.09 -8.71 5.19
N VAL A 19 10.97 -9.08 5.81
CA VAL A 19 9.87 -9.77 5.13
C VAL A 19 8.89 -8.75 4.55
N ALA A 20 8.39 -9.04 3.35
CA ALA A 20 7.25 -8.35 2.75
C ALA A 20 6.11 -9.35 2.52
N LEU A 21 5.02 -9.22 3.27
CA LEU A 21 3.81 -10.01 3.06
C LEU A 21 2.90 -9.32 2.05
N ILE A 22 2.30 -10.08 1.13
CA ILE A 22 1.30 -9.58 0.19
C ILE A 22 0.08 -10.48 0.25
N PHE A 23 -1.03 -9.95 0.75
CA PHE A 23 -2.33 -10.59 0.74
C PHE A 23 -3.12 -10.07 -0.46
N ASN A 24 -3.30 -10.94 -1.45
CA ASN A 24 -3.99 -10.64 -2.69
C ASN A 24 -5.36 -11.33 -2.72
N HIS A 25 -6.43 -10.55 -2.82
CA HIS A 25 -7.80 -11.06 -2.90
C HIS A 25 -8.41 -10.69 -4.24
N ASP A 26 -8.60 -11.68 -5.09
CA ASP A 26 -9.29 -11.58 -6.38
C ASP A 26 -10.74 -12.03 -6.25
N HIS A 27 -10.96 -13.14 -5.52
CA HIS A 27 -12.26 -13.76 -5.35
C HIS A 27 -12.75 -13.71 -3.90
N PHE A 28 -14.07 -13.65 -3.73
CA PHE A 28 -14.72 -13.56 -2.43
C PHE A 28 -15.84 -14.59 -2.31
N ASN A 29 -16.14 -14.98 -1.07
CA ASN A 29 -17.29 -15.82 -0.77
C ASN A 29 -18.58 -15.11 -1.24
N TRP A 30 -19.40 -15.80 -2.02
CA TRP A 30 -20.63 -15.27 -2.60
C TRP A 30 -21.58 -14.63 -1.59
N ARG A 31 -21.53 -15.06 -0.32
CA ARG A 31 -22.34 -14.51 0.77
C ARG A 31 -22.01 -13.04 1.08
N LEU A 32 -20.77 -12.62 0.81
CA LEU A 32 -20.31 -11.25 0.99
C LEU A 32 -20.84 -10.29 -0.08
N ARG A 33 -21.33 -10.83 -1.21
CA ARG A 33 -21.83 -10.04 -2.37
C ARG A 33 -20.82 -9.01 -2.89
N LEU A 34 -19.53 -9.30 -2.75
CA LEU A 34 -18.45 -8.51 -3.33
C LEU A 34 -18.15 -8.99 -4.74
N LEU A 35 -17.75 -8.05 -5.60
CA LEU A 35 -17.32 -8.34 -6.96
C LEU A 35 -15.89 -8.90 -6.96
N ASP A 36 -15.57 -9.73 -7.96
CA ASP A 36 -14.20 -10.12 -8.23
C ASP A 36 -13.33 -8.90 -8.57
N ARG A 37 -12.00 -9.02 -8.44
CA ARG A 37 -11.07 -7.89 -8.60
C ARG A 37 -10.04 -8.13 -9.72
N PRO A 38 -10.49 -8.30 -10.98
CA PRO A 38 -9.59 -8.54 -12.10
C PRO A 38 -8.48 -7.48 -12.18
N GLY A 39 -7.27 -7.91 -12.53
CA GLY A 39 -6.08 -7.06 -12.54
C GLY A 39 -5.33 -7.02 -11.21
N THR A 40 -5.90 -7.47 -10.09
CA THR A 40 -5.16 -7.54 -8.80
C THR A 40 -3.96 -8.49 -8.85
N MET A 41 -4.00 -9.50 -9.71
CA MET A 41 -2.84 -10.37 -9.94
C MET A 41 -1.66 -9.60 -10.56
N ALA A 42 -1.93 -8.64 -11.45
CA ALA A 42 -0.89 -7.77 -12.02
C ALA A 42 -0.25 -6.89 -10.92
N ASP A 43 -1.06 -6.37 -9.99
CA ASP A 43 -0.58 -5.64 -8.81
C ASP A 43 0.34 -6.50 -7.95
N ARG A 44 -0.10 -7.71 -7.60
CA ARG A 44 0.69 -8.66 -6.81
C ARG A 44 2.05 -8.92 -7.46
N ILE A 45 2.08 -9.27 -8.75
CA ILE A 45 3.32 -9.58 -9.48
C ILE A 45 4.25 -8.36 -9.52
N ASN A 46 3.70 -7.17 -9.76
CA ASN A 46 4.47 -5.92 -9.78
C ASN A 46 5.10 -5.60 -8.42
N LEU A 47 4.36 -5.76 -7.33
CA LEU A 47 4.86 -5.56 -5.97
C LEU A 47 5.92 -6.59 -5.60
N GLU A 48 5.69 -7.87 -5.94
CA GLU A 48 6.68 -8.91 -5.71
C GLU A 48 8.01 -8.58 -6.36
N ARG A 49 8.00 -8.17 -7.63
CA ARG A 49 9.21 -7.77 -8.34
C ARG A 49 9.88 -6.56 -7.69
N SER A 50 9.11 -5.48 -7.46
CA SER A 50 9.66 -4.24 -6.90
C SER A 50 10.26 -4.44 -5.49
N PHE A 51 9.63 -5.24 -4.63
CA PHE A 51 10.18 -5.53 -3.30
C PHE A 51 11.35 -6.51 -3.33
N LYS A 52 11.35 -7.51 -4.21
CA LYS A 52 12.52 -8.39 -4.43
C LYS A 52 13.73 -7.56 -4.88
N ASP A 53 13.55 -6.61 -5.79
CA ASP A 53 14.61 -5.71 -6.26
C ASP A 53 15.20 -4.84 -5.13
N LEU A 54 14.42 -4.54 -4.09
CA LEU A 54 14.87 -3.80 -2.89
C LEU A 54 15.44 -4.71 -1.78
N GLY A 55 15.52 -6.02 -2.04
CA GLY A 55 16.13 -7.02 -1.17
C GLY A 55 15.21 -7.66 -0.13
N PHE A 56 13.89 -7.47 -0.25
CA PHE A 56 12.92 -8.09 0.67
C PHE A 56 12.72 -9.58 0.38
N GLU A 57 12.44 -10.33 1.44
CA GLU A 57 11.90 -11.68 1.33
C GLU A 57 10.38 -11.59 1.14
N VAL A 58 9.92 -11.69 -0.11
CA VAL A 58 8.50 -11.51 -0.44
C VAL A 58 7.72 -12.81 -0.34
N ARG A 59 6.59 -12.78 0.38
CA ARG A 59 5.66 -13.90 0.54
C ARG A 59 4.25 -13.45 0.13
N GLY A 60 3.77 -13.97 -1.00
CA GLY A 60 2.45 -13.63 -1.54
C GLY A 60 1.42 -14.74 -1.33
N PHE A 61 0.23 -14.37 -0.84
CA PHE A 61 -0.89 -15.27 -0.57
C PHE A 61 -2.12 -14.84 -1.37
N ASN A 62 -2.88 -15.80 -1.88
CA ASN A 62 -4.09 -15.53 -2.69
C ASN A 62 -5.33 -16.04 -1.96
N ASP A 63 -6.38 -15.22 -1.93
CA ASP A 63 -7.74 -15.59 -1.53
C ASP A 63 -7.81 -16.38 -0.22
N LEU A 64 -6.95 -16.02 0.74
CA LEU A 64 -6.95 -16.65 2.06
C LEU A 64 -8.24 -16.32 2.80
N LYS A 65 -8.73 -17.28 3.58
CA LYS A 65 -9.78 -17.02 4.57
C LYS A 65 -9.25 -16.15 5.69
N ALA A 66 -10.15 -15.50 6.42
CA ALA A 66 -9.77 -14.61 7.50
C ALA A 66 -8.87 -15.29 8.55
N GLU A 67 -9.20 -16.54 8.93
CA GLU A 67 -8.40 -17.35 9.85
C GLU A 67 -6.97 -17.58 9.33
N ASP A 68 -6.82 -17.91 8.06
CA ASP A 68 -5.50 -18.15 7.43
C ASP A 68 -4.68 -16.85 7.34
N VAL A 69 -5.33 -15.72 7.05
CA VAL A 69 -4.66 -14.40 7.09
C VAL A 69 -4.16 -14.11 8.51
N TRP A 70 -5.01 -14.30 9.52
CA TRP A 70 -4.63 -14.12 10.93
C TRP A 70 -3.47 -15.03 11.33
N GLN A 71 -3.47 -16.27 10.87
CA GLN A 71 -2.37 -17.20 11.10
C GLN A 71 -1.07 -16.65 10.51
N LYS A 72 -1.08 -16.21 9.24
CA LYS A 72 0.14 -15.69 8.57
C LYS A 72 0.65 -14.40 9.20
N ILE A 73 -0.25 -13.51 9.60
CA ILE A 73 0.09 -12.29 10.36
C ILE A 73 0.71 -12.65 11.72
N THR A 74 0.12 -13.61 12.44
CA THR A 74 0.63 -14.09 13.73
C THR A 74 2.01 -14.72 13.62
N GLU A 75 2.23 -15.55 12.60
CA GLU A 75 3.55 -16.14 12.31
C GLU A 75 4.60 -15.05 12.05
N ALA A 76 4.23 -14.00 11.31
CA ALA A 76 5.13 -12.90 11.02
C ALA A 76 5.39 -12.01 12.24
N SER A 77 4.39 -11.68 13.06
CA SER A 77 4.57 -10.83 14.24
C SER A 77 5.39 -11.52 15.34
N LYS A 78 5.23 -12.84 15.50
CA LYS A 78 6.00 -13.65 16.45
C LYS A 78 7.38 -14.07 15.94
N GLY A 79 7.70 -13.78 14.68
CA GLY A 79 9.00 -14.09 14.09
C GLY A 79 10.13 -13.24 14.68
N ASP A 80 11.37 -13.74 14.56
CA ASP A 80 12.56 -12.97 14.92
C ASP A 80 12.99 -12.05 13.76
N HIS A 81 12.88 -10.74 13.99
CA HIS A 81 13.29 -9.68 13.06
C HIS A 81 14.59 -9.00 13.50
N SER A 82 15.32 -9.54 14.48
CA SER A 82 16.52 -8.89 15.04
C SER A 82 17.58 -8.60 13.96
N ASN A 83 17.72 -9.48 12.98
CA ASN A 83 18.62 -9.33 11.83
C ASN A 83 17.98 -8.70 10.58
N ALA A 84 16.75 -8.17 10.68
CA ALA A 84 16.06 -7.47 9.60
C ALA A 84 16.12 -5.95 9.79
N ASP A 85 16.09 -5.19 8.69
CA ASP A 85 16.01 -3.72 8.73
C ASP A 85 14.61 -3.20 9.06
N CYS A 86 13.57 -3.83 8.48
CA CYS A 86 12.19 -3.36 8.52
C CYS A 86 11.18 -4.48 8.20
N PHE A 87 9.89 -4.15 8.23
CA PHE A 87 8.80 -5.05 7.86
C PHE A 87 7.83 -4.36 6.89
N VAL A 88 7.31 -5.11 5.91
CA VAL A 88 6.28 -4.66 4.97
C VAL A 88 5.09 -5.62 4.99
N CYS A 89 3.88 -5.09 5.02
CA CYS A 89 2.64 -5.84 4.85
C CYS A 89 1.72 -5.12 3.85
N VAL A 90 1.25 -5.85 2.83
CA VAL A 90 0.42 -5.31 1.77
C VAL A 90 -0.92 -6.04 1.73
N PHE A 91 -2.01 -5.28 1.63
CA PHE A 91 -3.35 -5.80 1.36
C PHE A 91 -3.85 -5.25 0.03
N LEU A 92 -4.21 -6.16 -0.89
CA LEU A 92 -4.89 -5.88 -2.16
C LEU A 92 -6.28 -6.52 -2.07
N SER A 93 -7.30 -5.74 -1.71
CA SER A 93 -8.66 -6.28 -1.49
C SER A 93 -9.73 -5.19 -1.59
N HIS A 94 -10.99 -5.58 -1.37
CA HIS A 94 -12.04 -4.66 -0.96
C HIS A 94 -11.82 -4.22 0.49
N GLY A 95 -12.38 -3.07 0.86
CA GLY A 95 -12.31 -2.52 2.21
C GLY A 95 -13.57 -1.77 2.59
N GLU A 96 -13.84 -1.73 3.89
CA GLU A 96 -14.99 -1.04 4.46
C GLU A 96 -14.63 -0.61 5.89
N ASP A 97 -14.79 0.68 6.19
CA ASP A 97 -14.30 1.30 7.42
C ASP A 97 -12.87 0.82 7.77
N ASP A 98 -12.53 0.60 9.03
CA ASP A 98 -11.21 0.12 9.45
C ASP A 98 -10.89 -1.35 9.08
N HIS A 99 -11.58 -1.92 8.10
CA HIS A 99 -11.43 -3.31 7.68
C HIS A 99 -11.03 -3.48 6.21
N VAL A 100 -10.33 -4.58 5.94
CA VAL A 100 -10.15 -5.17 4.61
C VAL A 100 -10.83 -6.52 4.56
N TYR A 101 -11.33 -6.92 3.40
CA TYR A 101 -11.94 -8.24 3.25
C TYR A 101 -10.87 -9.31 2.99
N ALA A 102 -10.97 -10.42 3.71
CA ALA A 102 -10.41 -11.69 3.30
C ALA A 102 -11.39 -12.42 2.38
N TYR A 103 -11.15 -13.69 2.06
CA TYR A 103 -12.07 -14.46 1.22
C TYR A 103 -13.48 -14.56 1.79
N ASP A 104 -13.61 -14.79 3.11
CA ASP A 104 -14.88 -15.13 3.75
C ASP A 104 -15.37 -14.14 4.83
N ASP A 105 -14.50 -13.26 5.35
CA ASP A 105 -14.88 -12.27 6.36
C ASP A 105 -13.97 -11.03 6.33
N LYS A 106 -14.38 -9.98 7.04
CA LYS A 106 -13.61 -8.76 7.26
C LYS A 106 -12.50 -8.96 8.28
N ILE A 107 -11.38 -8.27 8.06
CA ILE A 107 -10.23 -8.22 8.96
C ILE A 107 -9.97 -6.77 9.34
N ASN A 108 -9.94 -6.52 10.65
CA ASN A 108 -9.66 -5.21 11.19
C ASN A 108 -8.16 -4.87 11.06
N ILE A 109 -7.83 -3.77 10.39
CA ILE A 109 -6.45 -3.35 10.16
C ILE A 109 -5.76 -2.94 11.46
N GLN A 110 -6.47 -2.29 12.40
CA GLN A 110 -5.88 -1.90 13.69
C GLN A 110 -5.42 -3.12 14.48
N LYS A 111 -6.24 -4.17 14.52
CA LYS A 111 -5.86 -5.43 15.18
C LYS A 111 -4.61 -6.06 14.56
N ILE A 112 -4.42 -5.95 13.24
CA ILE A 112 -3.18 -6.40 12.59
C ILE A 112 -1.99 -5.53 13.02
N THR A 113 -2.11 -4.20 12.93
CA THR A 113 -0.99 -3.29 13.24
C THR A 113 -0.60 -3.36 14.71
N ASP A 114 -1.56 -3.62 15.61
CA ASP A 114 -1.31 -3.79 17.04
C ASP A 114 -0.34 -4.94 17.34
N MET A 115 -0.40 -6.03 16.56
CA MET A 115 0.51 -7.18 16.72
C MET A 115 1.97 -6.86 16.40
N PHE A 116 2.25 -5.72 15.74
CA PHE A 116 3.60 -5.26 15.41
C PHE A 116 4.06 -4.08 16.28
N ARG A 117 3.31 -3.74 17.32
CA ARG A 117 3.74 -2.72 18.31
C ARG A 117 4.94 -3.22 19.10
N GLY A 118 5.66 -2.29 19.74
CA GLY A 118 6.93 -2.62 20.39
C GLY A 118 6.85 -3.61 21.55
N ASP A 119 5.70 -3.64 22.22
CA ASP A 119 5.34 -4.58 23.29
C ASP A 119 4.98 -5.97 22.75
N GLU A 120 4.36 -6.06 21.56
CA GLU A 120 3.93 -7.31 20.94
C GLU A 120 5.00 -7.93 20.01
N CYS A 121 5.83 -7.10 19.38
CA CYS A 121 6.91 -7.50 18.47
C CYS A 121 8.24 -6.79 18.81
N PRO A 122 8.94 -7.21 19.89
CA PRO A 122 10.13 -6.51 20.38
C PRO A 122 11.27 -6.38 19.36
N SER A 123 11.42 -7.37 18.46
CA SER A 123 12.50 -7.39 17.45
C SER A 123 12.33 -6.35 16.33
N LEU A 124 11.18 -5.67 16.26
CA LEU A 124 10.87 -4.55 15.35
C LEU A 124 10.80 -3.17 16.05
N VAL A 125 11.16 -3.07 17.33
CA VAL A 125 11.26 -1.79 18.04
C VAL A 125 12.35 -0.92 17.38
N GLY A 126 12.04 0.34 17.08
CA GLY A 126 12.97 1.26 16.42
C GLY A 126 13.17 1.01 14.92
N LYS A 127 12.42 0.08 14.32
CA LYS A 127 12.50 -0.30 12.91
C LYS A 127 11.22 0.07 12.15
N PRO A 128 11.31 0.47 10.87
CA PRO A 128 10.13 0.81 10.08
C PRO A 128 9.15 -0.36 9.91
N LYS A 129 7.86 -0.08 10.10
CA LYS A 129 6.74 -1.00 9.91
C LYS A 129 5.79 -0.40 8.87
N ILE A 130 5.82 -0.95 7.67
CA ILE A 130 5.23 -0.34 6.47
C ILE A 130 3.99 -1.14 6.08
N PHE A 131 2.83 -0.50 6.11
CA PHE A 131 1.57 -1.10 5.68
C PHE A 131 1.10 -0.40 4.41
N ILE A 132 0.80 -1.18 3.37
CA ILE A 132 0.32 -0.66 2.09
C ILE A 132 -1.05 -1.26 1.83
N ILE A 133 -2.05 -0.42 1.70
CA ILE A 133 -3.45 -0.83 1.64
C ILE A 133 -4.03 -0.30 0.34
N GLN A 134 -4.10 -1.20 -0.66
CA GLN A 134 -4.93 -1.03 -1.83
C GLN A 134 -6.30 -1.62 -1.49
N ALA A 135 -7.07 -0.81 -0.76
CA ALA A 135 -8.47 -1.03 -0.48
C ALA A 135 -9.15 0.33 -0.40
N CYS A 136 -10.31 0.39 -1.02
CA CYS A 136 -11.47 1.21 -0.70
C CYS A 136 -11.37 2.11 0.55
N ARG A 137 -11.56 3.47 0.50
CA ARG A 137 -11.70 4.43 1.65
C ARG A 137 -12.93 5.40 1.95
N GLY A 138 -14.05 5.49 1.21
CA GLY A 138 -15.40 6.05 1.53
C GLY A 138 -16.37 6.01 0.29
N ASP A 139 -17.58 6.56 0.36
CA ASP A 139 -18.56 6.46 -0.77
C ASP A 139 -18.56 7.64 -1.77
N LYS A 140 -17.64 8.61 -1.64
CA LYS A 140 -17.70 9.90 -2.34
C LYS A 140 -16.76 9.94 -3.55
N HIS A 141 -17.19 10.55 -4.64
CA HIS A 141 -16.36 10.73 -5.83
C HIS A 141 -15.51 12.01 -5.72
N ASP A 142 -14.22 11.93 -6.11
CA ASP A 142 -13.39 13.13 -6.24
C ASP A 142 -13.65 13.79 -7.58
N ASP A 143 -14.13 15.03 -7.56
CA ASP A 143 -14.43 15.80 -8.75
C ASP A 143 -13.16 16.44 -9.31
N ALA A 144 -13.02 16.42 -10.64
CA ALA A 144 -11.90 17.08 -11.28
C ALA A 144 -12.00 18.61 -11.07
N VAL A 145 -10.96 19.18 -10.48
CA VAL A 145 -10.75 20.63 -10.44
C VAL A 145 -9.67 21.01 -11.46
N ILE A 146 -9.92 22.02 -12.28
CA ILE A 146 -8.95 22.51 -13.25
C ILE A 146 -7.95 23.38 -12.50
N ALA A 147 -6.68 22.96 -12.46
CA ALA A 147 -5.59 23.82 -12.04
C ALA A 147 -5.37 24.91 -13.10
N HIS A 148 -5.25 26.18 -12.70
CA HIS A 148 -5.07 27.29 -13.63
C HIS A 148 -3.72 27.26 -14.38
N ASP A 149 -2.78 26.37 -13.99
CA ASP A 149 -1.39 26.36 -14.47
C ASP A 149 -0.89 24.97 -14.94
N SER A 150 -1.49 24.33 -15.95
CA SER A 150 -0.92 23.07 -16.49
C SER A 150 -0.93 23.00 -18.03
N PRO A 151 0.24 22.78 -18.68
CA PRO A 151 0.31 22.49 -20.10
C PRO A 151 0.27 20.97 -20.38
N ASP A 152 -0.39 20.65 -21.51
CA ASP A 152 -0.35 19.45 -22.35
C ASP A 152 -0.78 18.06 -21.82
N ASN A 153 -1.78 17.52 -22.52
CA ASN A 153 -2.22 16.11 -22.50
C ASN A 153 -1.50 15.34 -23.62
N THR A 154 -0.95 14.17 -23.30
CA THR A 154 -0.58 13.14 -24.28
C THR A 154 -1.57 11.97 -24.19
N GLU A 155 -2.11 11.57 -25.34
CA GLU A 155 -3.04 10.43 -25.46
C GLU A 155 -2.30 9.11 -25.23
N SER A 156 -2.86 8.25 -24.38
CA SER A 156 -2.36 6.89 -24.13
C SER A 156 -3.46 5.86 -24.46
N LEU A 157 -3.03 4.65 -24.83
CA LEU A 157 -3.89 3.53 -25.19
C LEU A 157 -4.77 3.14 -23.97
N VAL A 158 -6.09 3.13 -24.16
CA VAL A 158 -7.08 3.07 -23.06
C VAL A 158 -7.67 1.67 -22.87
N ASN A 159 -7.69 1.21 -21.61
CA ASN A 159 -8.33 -0.02 -21.15
C ASN A 159 -9.55 0.29 -20.27
N GLU A 160 -10.43 -0.70 -20.08
CA GLU A 160 -11.62 -0.58 -19.24
C GLU A 160 -11.26 -0.41 -17.76
N THR A 161 -11.74 0.66 -17.11
CA THR A 161 -11.45 0.99 -15.71
C THR A 161 -12.64 0.69 -14.81
N GLU A 162 -12.41 -0.15 -13.79
CA GLU A 162 -13.32 -0.40 -12.70
C GLU A 162 -13.08 0.58 -11.55
N VAL A 163 -14.17 0.90 -10.85
CA VAL A 163 -14.21 1.84 -9.75
C VAL A 163 -14.67 1.10 -8.51
N ASP A 164 -13.77 0.96 -7.53
CA ASP A 164 -14.05 0.25 -6.29
C ASP A 164 -14.50 1.29 -5.22
N ALA A 165 -15.74 1.12 -4.71
CA ALA A 165 -16.33 1.94 -3.65
C ALA A 165 -15.61 1.73 -2.33
N ALA A 166 -15.50 2.77 -1.52
CA ALA A 166 -14.35 2.94 -0.67
C ALA A 166 -14.75 2.86 0.88
N GLY A 167 -13.92 2.38 1.84
CA GLY A 167 -13.99 2.67 3.31
C GLY A 167 -12.73 2.26 4.14
N VAL A 168 -11.92 3.21 4.70
CA VAL A 168 -10.82 3.06 5.71
C VAL A 168 -10.43 4.39 6.39
N TYR A 169 -10.34 4.41 7.73
CA TYR A 169 -9.85 5.54 8.55
C TYR A 169 -8.32 5.55 8.67
N THR A 170 -7.70 6.72 8.86
CA THR A 170 -6.28 6.78 9.25
C THR A 170 -6.15 6.34 10.72
N LEU A 171 -5.50 5.21 10.94
CA LEU A 171 -5.32 4.60 12.24
C LEU A 171 -4.07 5.12 12.97
N PRO A 172 -4.13 5.46 14.27
CA PRO A 172 -2.94 5.76 15.06
C PRO A 172 -2.18 4.48 15.36
N ALA A 173 -1.16 4.17 14.56
CA ALA A 173 -0.20 3.13 14.90
C ALA A 173 0.94 3.72 15.74
N GLY A 174 1.61 2.88 16.52
CA GLY A 174 2.72 3.29 17.40
C GLY A 174 3.90 3.93 16.64
N ALA A 175 4.99 4.20 17.35
CA ALA A 175 6.19 4.75 16.72
C ALA A 175 6.76 3.84 15.61
N ASP A 176 7.34 4.47 14.60
CA ASP A 176 8.02 3.85 13.46
C ASP A 176 7.09 3.05 12.51
N PHE A 177 5.79 3.38 12.49
CA PHE A 177 4.85 2.91 11.48
C PHE A 177 4.70 3.92 10.34
N ILE A 178 4.38 3.40 9.14
CA ILE A 178 3.84 4.20 8.06
C ILE A 178 2.71 3.44 7.38
N MET A 179 1.56 4.09 7.26
CA MET A 179 0.37 3.55 6.63
C MET A 179 0.18 4.23 5.28
N CYS A 180 0.26 3.48 4.20
CA CYS A 180 0.16 3.95 2.82
C CYS A 180 -1.18 3.47 2.24
N TYR A 181 -2.03 4.39 1.84
CA TYR A 181 -3.36 4.09 1.31
C TYR A 181 -3.48 4.53 -0.15
N SER A 182 -4.10 3.70 -0.97
CA SER A 182 -4.28 4.00 -2.39
C SER A 182 -5.13 5.22 -2.68
N VAL A 183 -5.95 5.64 -1.73
CA VAL A 183 -6.84 6.78 -1.85
C VAL A 183 -7.03 7.48 -0.49
N ALA A 184 -7.29 8.79 -0.50
CA ALA A 184 -7.69 9.54 0.68
C ALA A 184 -9.06 9.06 1.21
N GLN A 185 -9.29 9.26 2.51
CA GLN A 185 -10.56 8.88 3.13
C GLN A 185 -11.73 9.59 2.46
N GLY A 186 -12.79 8.85 2.18
CA GLY A 186 -13.96 9.37 1.47
C GLY A 186 -13.99 9.06 -0.02
N TYR A 187 -12.87 8.70 -0.67
CA TYR A 187 -12.76 8.72 -2.13
C TYR A 187 -12.53 7.35 -2.79
N TYR A 188 -12.88 7.21 -4.07
CA TYR A 188 -12.77 5.96 -4.86
C TYR A 188 -11.34 5.63 -5.30
N SER A 189 -11.03 4.33 -5.33
CA SER A 189 -9.81 3.81 -5.96
C SER A 189 -10.13 3.18 -7.31
N HIS A 190 -9.25 3.39 -8.28
CA HIS A 190 -9.42 2.91 -9.66
C HIS A 190 -8.50 1.74 -9.97
N ARG A 191 -9.04 0.79 -10.73
CA ARG A 191 -8.34 -0.42 -11.15
C ARG A 191 -8.60 -0.72 -12.62
N ASP A 192 -7.52 -0.92 -13.35
CA ASP A 192 -7.54 -1.45 -14.70
C ASP A 192 -7.61 -2.98 -14.61
N ILE A 193 -8.58 -3.57 -15.31
CA ILE A 193 -8.86 -5.01 -15.23
C ILE A 193 -7.72 -5.89 -15.78
N VAL A 194 -6.78 -5.31 -16.52
CA VAL A 194 -5.60 -5.98 -17.07
C VAL A 194 -4.31 -5.54 -16.36
N ASN A 195 -4.12 -4.23 -16.22
CA ASN A 195 -2.86 -3.64 -15.75
C ASN A 195 -2.78 -3.50 -14.22
N GLY A 196 -3.89 -3.68 -13.50
CA GLY A 196 -3.97 -3.54 -12.05
C GLY A 196 -4.36 -2.13 -11.61
N SER A 197 -4.22 -1.84 -10.32
CA SER A 197 -4.64 -0.57 -9.72
C SER A 197 -3.68 0.58 -10.04
N TRP A 198 -4.23 1.77 -10.28
CA TRP A 198 -3.42 2.96 -10.60
C TRP A 198 -2.37 3.25 -9.54
N TYR A 199 -2.74 3.13 -8.27
CA TYR A 199 -1.84 3.33 -7.15
C TYR A 199 -0.68 2.35 -7.16
N ILE A 200 -0.94 1.04 -7.32
CA ILE A 200 0.12 0.03 -7.31
C ILE A 200 0.99 0.12 -8.55
N GLN A 201 0.42 0.41 -9.73
CA GLN A 201 1.20 0.68 -10.94
C GLN A 201 2.21 1.81 -10.71
N ASP A 202 1.75 2.97 -10.24
CA ASP A 202 2.60 4.15 -10.03
C ASP A 202 3.59 3.97 -8.88
N LEU A 203 3.18 3.28 -7.80
CA LEU A 203 4.05 2.91 -6.70
C LEU A 203 5.18 2.01 -7.20
N CYS A 204 4.86 0.92 -7.89
CA CYS A 204 5.85 -0.04 -8.37
C CYS A 204 6.79 0.56 -9.41
N GLU A 205 6.30 1.42 -10.30
CA GLU A 205 7.15 2.14 -11.24
C GLU A 205 8.13 3.08 -10.51
N THR A 206 7.64 3.86 -9.56
CA THR A 206 8.46 4.78 -8.77
C THR A 206 9.47 4.02 -7.90
N LEU A 207 9.09 2.91 -7.27
CA LEU A 207 10.00 2.03 -6.52
C LEU A 207 11.14 1.50 -7.38
N ARG A 208 10.86 1.04 -8.61
CA ARG A 208 11.91 0.53 -9.49
C ARG A 208 12.86 1.62 -9.99
N LYS A 209 12.35 2.82 -10.24
CA LYS A 209 13.16 3.95 -10.73
C LYS A 209 13.96 4.64 -9.61
N HIS A 210 13.39 4.74 -8.42
CA HIS A 210 13.86 5.64 -7.38
C HIS A 210 13.91 5.03 -5.98
N GLY A 211 13.42 3.80 -5.78
CA GLY A 211 13.32 3.19 -4.45
C GLY A 211 14.68 2.98 -3.77
N SER A 212 15.76 2.85 -4.54
CA SER A 212 17.11 2.69 -4.01
C SER A 212 17.84 4.00 -3.69
N SER A 213 17.24 5.16 -3.99
CA SER A 213 17.88 6.47 -3.87
C SER A 213 17.05 7.53 -3.13
N LEU A 214 15.74 7.59 -3.34
CA LEU A 214 14.87 8.56 -2.67
C LEU A 214 14.51 8.13 -1.25
N GLU A 215 14.24 9.12 -0.40
CA GLU A 215 13.62 8.90 0.89
C GLU A 215 12.18 8.38 0.67
N PHE A 216 11.73 7.42 1.46
CA PHE A 216 10.49 6.68 1.16
C PHE A 216 9.24 7.57 1.15
N THR A 217 9.14 8.59 2.02
CA THR A 217 8.02 9.54 2.03
C THR A 217 8.09 10.55 0.88
N GLU A 218 9.29 10.93 0.45
CA GLU A 218 9.48 11.69 -0.80
C GLU A 218 9.02 10.87 -2.01
N LEU A 219 9.36 9.57 -2.03
CA LEU A 219 8.91 8.63 -3.06
C LEU A 219 7.37 8.52 -3.07
N LEU A 220 6.74 8.36 -1.92
CA LEU A 220 5.28 8.34 -1.80
C LEU A 220 4.64 9.65 -2.26
N THR A 221 5.31 10.79 -2.07
CA THR A 221 4.85 12.08 -2.58
C THR A 221 4.89 12.14 -4.11
N VAL A 222 5.91 11.54 -4.74
CA VAL A 222 5.94 11.36 -6.20
C VAL A 222 4.78 10.47 -6.67
N VAL A 223 4.48 9.39 -5.93
CA VAL A 223 3.33 8.52 -6.23
C VAL A 223 2.01 9.31 -6.13
N ASN A 224 1.82 10.13 -5.09
CA ASN A 224 0.64 10.99 -4.97
C ASN A 224 0.44 11.86 -6.22
N ARG A 225 1.51 12.53 -6.67
CA ARG A 225 1.48 13.40 -7.86
C ARG A 225 1.12 12.63 -9.13
N LYS A 226 1.70 11.43 -9.33
CA LYS A 226 1.42 10.62 -10.52
C LYS A 226 -0.04 10.16 -10.56
N VAL A 227 -0.55 9.64 -9.45
CA VAL A 227 -1.93 9.12 -9.39
C VAL A 227 -2.94 10.27 -9.54
N SER A 228 -2.69 11.45 -8.93
CA SER A 228 -3.60 12.61 -9.06
C SER A 228 -3.70 13.17 -10.47
N GLN A 229 -2.68 12.94 -11.31
CA GLN A 229 -2.70 13.35 -12.71
C GLN A 229 -3.51 12.41 -13.60
N ARG A 230 -3.74 11.16 -13.19
CA ARG A 230 -4.58 10.21 -13.92
C ARG A 230 -6.05 10.67 -13.96
N THR A 231 -6.77 10.23 -14.98
CA THR A 231 -8.19 10.54 -15.17
C THR A 231 -8.89 9.32 -15.75
N VAL A 232 -10.13 9.07 -15.34
CA VAL A 232 -10.93 7.99 -15.93
C VAL A 232 -11.40 8.44 -17.30
N HIS A 233 -10.85 7.82 -18.35
CA HIS A 233 -11.24 8.11 -19.74
C HIS A 233 -12.42 7.24 -20.20
N MET A 234 -12.48 5.98 -19.75
CA MET A 234 -13.55 5.03 -20.08
C MET A 234 -13.93 4.18 -18.87
N SER A 235 -15.23 4.04 -18.60
CA SER A 235 -15.76 3.16 -17.57
C SER A 235 -17.18 2.71 -17.92
N ARG A 236 -17.59 1.51 -17.47
CA ARG A 236 -18.99 1.05 -17.54
C ARG A 236 -19.92 1.95 -16.73
N ALA A 237 -19.40 2.53 -15.66
CA ALA A 237 -20.11 3.48 -14.82
C ALA A 237 -19.90 4.89 -15.40
N ILE A 238 -20.90 5.44 -16.08
CA ILE A 238 -20.79 6.75 -16.75
C ILE A 238 -20.41 7.87 -15.76
N ASN A 239 -20.89 7.77 -14.52
CA ASN A 239 -20.57 8.70 -13.43
C ASN A 239 -19.10 8.65 -12.96
N ALA A 240 -18.35 7.62 -13.36
CA ALA A 240 -16.93 7.51 -13.07
C ALA A 240 -16.04 8.24 -14.09
N ILE A 241 -16.56 8.58 -15.29
CA ILE A 241 -15.77 9.28 -16.31
C ILE A 241 -15.36 10.67 -15.78
N GLY A 242 -14.09 11.02 -15.96
CA GLY A 242 -13.52 12.29 -15.49
C GLY A 242 -13.15 12.31 -14.01
N LYS A 243 -13.42 11.25 -13.23
CA LYS A 243 -13.05 11.19 -11.82
C LYS A 243 -11.54 11.07 -11.62
N LYS A 244 -11.10 11.57 -10.47
CA LYS A 244 -9.69 11.64 -10.04
C LYS A 244 -9.44 10.70 -8.85
N GLN A 245 -8.17 10.49 -8.53
CA GLN A 245 -7.75 9.74 -7.36
C GLN A 245 -6.53 10.41 -6.72
N ILE A 246 -6.58 10.63 -5.41
CA ILE A 246 -5.43 11.11 -4.63
C ILE A 246 -5.10 10.09 -3.54
N PRO A 247 -3.94 9.41 -3.60
CA PRO A 247 -3.47 8.57 -2.50
C PRO A 247 -3.09 9.39 -1.28
N CYS A 248 -2.90 8.73 -0.14
CA CYS A 248 -2.38 9.39 1.04
C CYS A 248 -1.56 8.42 1.89
N PHE A 249 -0.68 8.97 2.73
CA PHE A 249 0.04 8.18 3.72
C PHE A 249 0.04 8.90 5.08
N ALA A 250 -0.04 8.12 6.14
CA ALA A 250 0.10 8.58 7.52
C ALA A 250 1.43 8.05 8.07
N SER A 251 2.34 8.97 8.40
CA SER A 251 3.68 8.64 8.88
C SER A 251 3.79 8.88 10.37
N MET A 252 4.20 7.83 11.08
CA MET A 252 4.65 7.85 12.47
C MET A 252 6.13 7.49 12.55
N LEU A 253 6.85 7.62 11.42
CA LEU A 253 8.29 7.41 11.35
C LEU A 253 9.01 8.51 12.14
N THR A 254 10.09 8.13 12.82
CA THR A 254 10.89 9.04 13.65
C THR A 254 12.21 9.45 12.99
N LYS A 255 12.55 8.87 11.84
CA LYS A 255 13.80 9.07 11.09
C LYS A 255 13.55 8.96 9.59
N LYS A 256 14.51 9.40 8.78
CA LYS A 256 14.45 9.21 7.32
C LYS A 256 14.64 7.74 6.95
N LEU A 257 13.88 7.27 5.96
CA LEU A 257 13.90 5.88 5.49
C LEU A 257 14.41 5.80 4.05
N TYR A 258 15.50 5.05 3.84
CA TYR A 258 16.09 4.80 2.53
C TYR A 258 16.31 3.29 2.30
N PHE A 259 16.01 2.80 1.10
CA PHE A 259 16.29 1.41 0.70
C PHE A 259 17.52 1.29 -0.18
N ARG A 260 18.64 1.91 0.24
CA ARG A 260 19.91 1.84 -0.49
C ARG A 260 20.35 0.38 -0.67
N PRO A 261 21.04 0.03 -1.78
CA PRO A 261 21.52 -1.33 -2.02
C PRO A 261 22.29 -1.86 -0.81
N LYS A 262 22.00 -3.09 -0.39
CA LYS A 262 22.73 -3.71 0.72
C LYS A 262 24.15 -4.05 0.25
N SER A 263 25.15 -3.66 1.04
CA SER A 263 26.53 -4.10 0.82
C SER A 263 26.59 -5.63 0.89
N LYS A 264 27.26 -6.24 -0.08
CA LYS A 264 27.57 -7.68 -0.06
C LYS A 264 28.57 -8.00 1.05
#